data_AF-A0A1L9VFU6-F1
#
_entry.id   AF-A0A1L9VFU6-F1
#
_cell.length_a   1.000
_cell.length_b   1.000
_cell.length_c   1.000
_cell.angle_alpha   90.00
_cell.angle_beta   90.00
_cell.angle_gamma   90.00
#
_symmetry.space_group_name_H-M   'P 1'
#
loop_
_entity.id
_entity.type
_entity.pdbx_description
1 polymer ?
#
loop_
_entity_poly.entity_id
_entity_poly.type
_entity_poly.pdbx_seq_one_letter_code
_entity_poly.pdbx_strand_id
1 'polypeptide(L)'
;MGKLNYSARKIDGVRAAQVVVRDLKKRITTGSGARNTSRDPILELDVSDKNLTDTGFTDVLHTLLECMKYRDAEHPDGAAKLTELHLPGNQLTILSLEKLGEVVELSAGDLRELDISRNQIEIRGDDDKGKGIWLEFLRAFEGCYVLKKLDLGMNRLGIVGVELLSRVYTRSDLDFFEEEGQEEIVVEEMEALDVNEKENDRGRSKKSPKANIVLGTVATSGPSTTKTVSPVDLKHYACTRGLRSVPYIILSNTSLTTGAAIHLTSMILSHRDPEQLLPYLPPGKMSPLSDTDGRCNGLIWLPNDDLSDLGHKMLDSAETLRQFASEMHPEEDQAHREGKLPRDLEGVNLMDFMEQRRQHAKLNVEYTRIIKRARIEALRTEGVHAAELWSAALRMITTARMLLMDGSKRDAEEQSESENEQENTAPEESVPDQEYIQTSNYEAYAYSTSVEEPMPKGPFQPGGATFDVNFPALSGSSANRGPGPAPGPGLIEPPTKEKLPITPPQPQRTQQQRHQRQKSRAEHVNRTEKCTSIQGQEKPRNLFHRLPLHVNYQIIARRAGAVGILSPAQQERLVKYATDWNSIAAEMRAQGAEEHQQIWKILDSVNCFIYSSSS
;
A
#
# COMPACT_ATOMS: atom_id res chain seq x y z
N MET A 1 -4.37 21.17 -26.08
CA MET A 1 -5.00 20.27 -25.09
C MET A 1 -6.42 19.93 -25.56
N GLY A 2 -6.76 18.64 -25.67
CA GLY A 2 -8.03 18.17 -26.25
C GLY A 2 -9.14 17.93 -25.22
N LYS A 3 -9.54 18.96 -24.45
CA LYS A 3 -10.58 18.86 -23.39
C LYS A 3 -11.95 18.53 -23.97
N LEU A 4 -12.50 17.38 -23.59
CA LEU A 4 -13.84 16.92 -23.93
C LEU A 4 -14.79 17.13 -22.75
N ASN A 5 -15.34 18.34 -22.64
CA ASN A 5 -16.29 18.71 -21.60
C ASN A 5 -17.75 18.49 -22.06
N TYR A 6 -18.53 17.82 -21.21
CA TYR A 6 -19.96 17.55 -21.41
C TYR A 6 -20.86 18.10 -20.30
N SER A 7 -20.36 18.50 -19.13
CA SER A 7 -21.17 18.85 -17.95
C SER A 7 -22.27 19.89 -18.26
N ALA A 8 -21.94 20.95 -19.00
CA ALA A 8 -22.88 21.99 -19.43
C ALA A 8 -23.86 21.58 -20.56
N ARG A 9 -23.72 20.39 -21.17
CA ARG A 9 -24.58 19.93 -22.29
C ARG A 9 -25.84 19.24 -21.75
N LYS A 10 -27.00 19.60 -22.30
CA LYS A 10 -28.30 18.95 -22.03
C LYS A 10 -28.44 17.62 -22.78
N ILE A 11 -27.63 16.63 -22.39
CA ILE A 11 -27.64 15.25 -22.87
C ILE A 11 -27.45 14.31 -21.68
N ASP A 12 -28.07 13.13 -21.72
CA ASP A 12 -28.18 12.23 -20.58
C ASP A 12 -28.12 10.73 -20.95
N GLY A 13 -27.77 9.90 -19.97
CA GLY A 13 -27.73 8.43 -20.05
C GLY A 13 -27.03 7.90 -21.31
N VAL A 14 -27.69 6.98 -22.00
CA VAL A 14 -27.19 6.35 -23.24
C VAL A 14 -26.95 7.39 -24.35
N ARG A 15 -27.67 8.52 -24.37
CA ARG A 15 -27.42 9.59 -25.36
C ARG A 15 -26.15 10.37 -25.05
N ALA A 16 -25.82 10.58 -23.77
CA ALA A 16 -24.54 11.15 -23.37
C ALA A 16 -23.39 10.23 -23.83
N ALA A 17 -23.46 8.93 -23.50
CA ALA A 17 -22.50 7.92 -23.96
C ALA A 17 -22.28 7.94 -25.49
N GLN A 18 -23.36 7.91 -26.28
CA GLN A 18 -23.31 7.95 -27.75
C GLN A 18 -22.77 9.25 -28.35
N VAL A 19 -22.69 10.34 -27.58
CA VAL A 19 -22.01 11.57 -27.99
C VAL A 19 -20.53 11.50 -27.62
N VAL A 20 -20.18 11.06 -26.41
CA VAL A 20 -18.78 10.85 -25.98
C VAL A 20 -18.06 9.86 -26.90
N VAL A 21 -18.64 8.68 -27.15
CA VAL A 21 -18.10 7.65 -28.08
C VAL A 21 -17.85 8.24 -29.48
N ARG A 22 -18.77 9.07 -29.98
CA ARG A 22 -18.67 9.69 -31.31
C ARG A 22 -17.61 10.79 -31.37
N ASP A 23 -17.40 11.50 -30.27
CA ASP A 23 -16.36 12.53 -30.17
C ASP A 23 -14.97 11.87 -29.98
N LEU A 24 -14.88 10.79 -29.20
CA LEU A 24 -13.66 9.97 -29.08
C LEU A 24 -13.26 9.35 -30.42
N LYS A 25 -14.17 8.74 -31.19
CA LYS A 25 -13.83 8.11 -32.48
C LYS A 25 -13.26 9.08 -33.53
N LYS A 26 -13.49 10.40 -33.40
CA LYS A 26 -12.85 11.42 -34.25
C LYS A 26 -11.34 11.54 -34.03
N ARG A 27 -10.81 11.03 -32.91
CA ARG A 27 -9.37 10.96 -32.61
C ARG A 27 -8.65 9.93 -33.49
N ILE A 28 -9.37 8.85 -33.86
CA ILE A 28 -8.85 7.72 -34.66
C ILE A 28 -9.09 7.94 -36.17
N THR A 29 -10.12 8.71 -36.58
CA THR A 29 -10.44 8.88 -38.01
C THR A 29 -9.37 9.65 -38.78
N THR A 30 -8.57 8.91 -39.55
CA THR A 30 -7.58 9.46 -40.48
C THR A 30 -8.23 10.15 -41.67
N GLY A 31 -7.96 11.45 -41.89
CA GLY A 31 -8.40 12.17 -43.08
C GLY A 31 -8.28 13.68 -43.00
N SER A 32 -8.09 14.34 -44.14
CA SER A 32 -7.82 15.79 -44.29
C SER A 32 -8.97 16.74 -43.87
N GLY A 33 -10.01 16.23 -43.20
CA GLY A 33 -11.12 17.00 -42.62
C GLY A 33 -11.19 16.93 -41.09
N ALA A 34 -10.32 16.17 -40.43
CA ALA A 34 -10.21 16.17 -38.97
C ALA A 34 -9.67 17.53 -38.48
N ARG A 35 -10.31 18.13 -37.47
CA ARG A 35 -9.79 19.35 -36.84
C ARG A 35 -8.59 18.99 -35.98
N ASN A 36 -7.49 19.74 -36.09
CA ASN A 36 -6.23 19.43 -35.38
C ASN A 36 -6.40 19.26 -33.87
N THR A 37 -7.31 20.02 -33.23
CA THR A 37 -7.62 19.88 -31.79
C THR A 37 -8.33 18.56 -31.41
N SER A 38 -8.85 17.82 -32.39
CA SER A 38 -9.37 16.46 -32.21
C SER A 38 -8.31 15.37 -32.42
N ARG A 39 -7.08 15.73 -32.82
CA ARG A 39 -5.89 14.86 -32.87
C ARG A 39 -4.77 15.39 -31.97
N ASP A 40 -5.15 16.12 -30.91
CA ASP A 40 -4.25 16.40 -29.80
C ASP A 40 -4.28 15.18 -28.86
N PRO A 41 -3.17 14.45 -28.66
CA PRO A 41 -3.17 13.25 -27.83
C PRO A 41 -3.59 13.55 -26.38
N ILE A 42 -3.30 14.74 -25.84
CA ILE A 42 -3.66 15.09 -24.46
C ILE A 42 -5.19 15.19 -24.35
N LEU A 43 -5.76 14.30 -23.54
CA LEU A 43 -7.20 14.18 -23.30
C LEU A 43 -7.52 14.47 -21.83
N GLU A 44 -8.49 15.36 -21.64
CA GLU A 44 -9.21 15.57 -20.39
C GLU A 44 -10.68 15.28 -20.70
N LEU A 45 -11.36 14.49 -19.86
CA LEU A 45 -12.73 14.04 -20.12
C LEU A 45 -13.64 14.35 -18.92
N ASP A 46 -14.61 15.25 -19.09
CA ASP A 46 -15.63 15.60 -18.09
C ASP A 46 -17.02 15.16 -18.56
N VAL A 47 -17.59 14.14 -17.90
CA VAL A 47 -18.94 13.61 -18.13
C VAL A 47 -19.79 13.75 -16.85
N SER A 48 -19.54 14.79 -16.04
CA SER A 48 -20.22 15.05 -14.76
C SER A 48 -21.72 15.27 -14.91
N ASP A 49 -22.51 14.72 -13.99
CA ASP A 49 -23.95 14.92 -13.83
C ASP A 49 -24.74 14.58 -15.12
N LYS A 50 -24.52 13.36 -15.66
CA LYS A 50 -25.11 12.89 -16.94
C LYS A 50 -26.03 11.68 -16.81
N ASN A 51 -26.32 11.18 -15.61
CA ASN A 51 -27.07 9.93 -15.40
C ASN A 51 -26.50 8.73 -16.20
N LEU A 52 -25.17 8.71 -16.37
CA LEU A 52 -24.49 7.63 -17.08
C LEU A 52 -24.53 6.35 -16.25
N THR A 53 -24.96 5.25 -16.86
CA THR A 53 -25.02 3.90 -16.25
C THR A 53 -23.85 3.05 -16.73
N ASP A 54 -23.56 1.95 -16.02
CA ASP A 54 -22.48 1.00 -16.35
C ASP A 54 -22.44 0.61 -17.84
N THR A 55 -23.61 0.34 -18.46
CA THR A 55 -23.69 -0.02 -19.88
C THR A 55 -23.20 1.11 -20.79
N GLY A 56 -23.66 2.34 -20.57
CA GLY A 56 -23.25 3.49 -21.36
C GLY A 56 -21.80 3.88 -21.11
N PHE A 57 -21.30 3.71 -19.88
CA PHE A 57 -19.89 3.95 -19.56
C PHE A 57 -18.97 2.86 -20.13
N THR A 58 -19.42 1.61 -20.21
CA THR A 58 -18.66 0.52 -20.86
C THR A 58 -18.39 0.83 -22.34
N ASP A 59 -19.36 1.35 -23.09
CA ASP A 59 -19.16 1.79 -24.48
C ASP A 59 -18.12 2.93 -24.58
N VAL A 60 -18.15 3.87 -23.63
CA VAL A 60 -17.18 4.97 -23.53
C VAL A 60 -15.79 4.45 -23.22
N LEU A 61 -15.64 3.59 -22.21
CA LEU A 61 -14.36 2.98 -21.83
C LEU A 61 -13.77 2.12 -22.95
N HIS A 62 -14.58 1.30 -23.62
CA HIS A 62 -14.12 0.50 -24.76
C HIS A 62 -13.56 1.40 -25.88
N THR A 63 -14.26 2.50 -26.18
CA THR A 63 -13.83 3.47 -27.20
C THR A 63 -12.62 4.29 -26.74
N LEU A 64 -12.49 4.59 -25.45
CA LEU A 64 -11.34 5.28 -24.87
C LEU A 64 -10.08 4.40 -24.94
N LEU A 65 -10.21 3.12 -24.56
CA LEU A 65 -9.16 2.11 -24.71
C LEU A 65 -8.76 1.91 -26.18
N GLU A 66 -9.72 1.96 -27.11
CA GLU A 66 -9.46 1.98 -28.56
C GLU A 66 -8.56 3.17 -28.95
N CYS A 67 -8.88 4.39 -28.49
CA CYS A 67 -8.07 5.60 -28.74
C CYS A 67 -6.67 5.54 -28.10
N MET A 68 -6.56 5.02 -26.88
CA MET A 68 -5.31 4.89 -26.13
C MET A 68 -4.39 3.82 -26.70
N LYS A 69 -4.95 2.77 -27.34
CA LYS A 69 -4.21 1.68 -27.99
C LYS A 69 -3.97 1.89 -29.49
N TYR A 70 -4.71 2.79 -30.14
CA TYR A 70 -4.47 3.16 -31.53
C TYR A 70 -3.08 3.77 -31.73
N ARG A 71 -2.46 3.52 -32.88
CA ARG A 71 -1.12 3.99 -33.25
C ARG A 71 -1.09 4.39 -34.72
N ASP A 72 -0.60 5.59 -35.01
CA ASP A 72 -0.31 6.06 -36.37
C ASP A 72 1.01 6.86 -36.39
N ALA A 73 1.39 7.41 -37.55
CA ALA A 73 2.64 8.14 -37.74
C ALA A 73 2.70 9.52 -37.04
N GLU A 74 1.55 10.05 -36.60
CA GLU A 74 1.44 11.27 -35.79
C GLU A 74 1.32 10.92 -34.28
N HIS A 75 0.89 9.70 -33.95
CA HIS A 75 0.57 9.22 -32.61
C HIS A 75 1.27 7.89 -32.28
N PRO A 76 2.61 7.84 -32.19
CA PRO A 76 3.37 6.63 -31.86
C PRO A 76 3.13 6.12 -30.42
N ASP A 77 2.56 6.97 -29.55
CA ASP A 77 2.25 6.64 -28.16
C ASP A 77 0.76 6.43 -27.88
N GLY A 78 -0.14 6.80 -28.81
CA GLY A 78 -1.59 6.80 -28.60
C GLY A 78 -2.30 8.05 -29.10
N ALA A 79 -3.50 7.89 -29.68
CA ALA A 79 -4.37 9.00 -30.08
C ALA A 79 -5.18 9.59 -28.91
N ALA A 80 -5.00 9.03 -27.71
CA ALA A 80 -5.38 9.62 -26.43
C ALA A 80 -4.35 9.24 -25.35
N LYS A 81 -3.89 10.25 -24.61
CA LYS A 81 -3.19 10.17 -23.33
C LYS A 81 -4.08 10.87 -22.31
N LEU A 82 -4.65 10.11 -21.37
CA LEU A 82 -5.69 10.60 -20.46
C LEU A 82 -5.03 11.26 -19.23
N THR A 83 -5.26 12.57 -19.08
CA THR A 83 -4.67 13.38 -18.00
C THR A 83 -5.67 13.74 -16.91
N GLU A 84 -6.96 13.86 -17.23
CA GLU A 84 -8.06 14.09 -16.29
C GLU A 84 -9.27 13.24 -16.68
N LEU A 85 -9.93 12.61 -15.70
CA LEU A 85 -11.21 11.92 -15.90
C LEU A 85 -12.19 12.27 -14.77
N HIS A 86 -13.20 13.06 -15.11
CA HIS A 86 -14.25 13.51 -14.20
C HIS A 86 -15.58 12.87 -14.57
N LEU A 87 -16.10 12.03 -13.66
CA LEU A 87 -17.34 11.27 -13.80
C LEU A 87 -18.37 11.49 -12.66
N PRO A 88 -18.35 12.56 -11.86
CA PRO A 88 -19.19 12.64 -10.68
C PRO A 88 -20.69 12.83 -11.00
N GLY A 89 -21.57 12.43 -10.09
CA GLY A 89 -23.02 12.63 -10.23
C GLY A 89 -23.67 11.71 -11.28
N ASN A 90 -23.16 10.50 -11.42
CA ASN A 90 -23.65 9.51 -12.38
C ASN A 90 -24.25 8.28 -11.64
N GLN A 91 -24.57 7.23 -12.39
CA GLN A 91 -25.21 6.00 -11.91
C GLN A 91 -24.28 4.81 -12.16
N LEU A 92 -22.98 5.02 -11.94
CA LEU A 92 -21.94 3.98 -12.07
C LEU A 92 -21.92 3.14 -10.79
N THR A 93 -21.89 1.82 -10.94
CA THR A 93 -21.76 0.86 -9.83
C THR A 93 -20.34 0.29 -9.77
N ILE A 94 -20.11 -0.65 -8.87
CA ILE A 94 -18.85 -1.43 -8.81
C ILE A 94 -18.49 -2.06 -10.17
N LEU A 95 -19.48 -2.43 -11.00
CA LEU A 95 -19.25 -3.06 -12.31
C LEU A 95 -18.51 -2.15 -13.30
N SER A 96 -18.65 -0.83 -13.18
CA SER A 96 -17.90 0.14 -14.00
C SER A 96 -16.39 0.09 -13.74
N LEU A 97 -15.96 -0.34 -12.55
CA LEU A 97 -14.54 -0.29 -12.16
C LEU A 97 -13.70 -1.39 -12.81
N GLU A 98 -14.32 -2.54 -13.15
CA GLU A 98 -13.68 -3.69 -13.83
C GLU A 98 -12.98 -3.26 -15.14
N LYS A 99 -13.56 -2.28 -15.85
CA LYS A 99 -13.01 -1.75 -17.12
C LYS A 99 -12.34 -0.38 -16.97
N LEU A 100 -12.59 0.34 -15.86
CA LEU A 100 -11.87 1.57 -15.53
C LEU A 100 -10.44 1.29 -15.06
N GLY A 101 -10.19 0.16 -14.38
CA GLY A 101 -8.84 -0.26 -13.97
C GLY A 101 -7.86 -0.31 -15.17
N GLU A 102 -8.25 -0.94 -16.27
CA GLU A 102 -7.44 -0.99 -17.51
C GLU A 102 -7.14 0.40 -18.09
N VAL A 103 -8.05 1.38 -17.90
CA VAL A 103 -7.81 2.77 -18.31
C VAL A 103 -6.82 3.45 -17.35
N VAL A 104 -6.89 3.19 -16.04
CA VAL A 104 -5.91 3.70 -15.06
C VAL A 104 -4.52 3.15 -15.34
N GLU A 105 -4.38 1.83 -15.52
CA GLU A 105 -3.10 1.16 -15.87
C GLU A 105 -2.46 1.77 -17.11
N LEU A 106 -3.24 1.95 -18.19
CA LEU A 106 -2.75 2.53 -19.45
C LEU A 106 -2.55 4.04 -19.41
N SER A 107 -2.97 4.71 -18.32
CA SER A 107 -2.76 6.14 -18.08
C SER A 107 -1.76 6.42 -16.96
N ALA A 108 -1.05 5.41 -16.46
CA ALA A 108 -0.26 5.50 -15.23
C ALA A 108 0.80 6.61 -15.20
N GLY A 109 1.37 6.97 -16.37
CA GLY A 109 2.32 8.09 -16.53
C GLY A 109 1.71 9.42 -16.98
N ASP A 110 0.39 9.49 -17.21
CA ASP A 110 -0.31 10.68 -17.73
C ASP A 110 -1.42 11.19 -16.78
N LEU A 111 -2.08 10.32 -16.02
CA LEU A 111 -3.30 10.61 -15.23
C LEU A 111 -3.01 11.42 -13.96
N ARG A 112 -3.51 12.67 -13.93
CA ARG A 112 -3.31 13.64 -12.84
C ARG A 112 -4.50 13.75 -11.90
N GLU A 113 -5.72 13.63 -12.41
CA GLU A 113 -6.94 13.65 -11.59
C GLU A 113 -7.94 12.58 -12.05
N LEU A 114 -8.46 11.81 -11.10
CA LEU A 114 -9.60 10.91 -11.29
C LEU A 114 -10.69 11.25 -10.27
N ASP A 115 -11.88 11.59 -10.76
CA ASP A 115 -13.06 11.87 -9.93
C ASP A 115 -14.20 10.92 -10.31
N ILE A 116 -14.52 10.00 -9.40
CA ILE A 116 -15.66 9.08 -9.50
C ILE A 116 -16.66 9.31 -8.34
N SER A 117 -16.65 10.51 -7.75
CA SER A 117 -17.49 10.86 -6.61
C SER A 117 -18.99 10.86 -6.94
N ARG A 118 -19.86 10.86 -5.93
CA ARG A 118 -21.33 10.98 -6.10
C ARG A 118 -21.90 9.96 -7.11
N ASN A 119 -21.52 8.69 -6.99
CA ASN A 119 -21.96 7.58 -7.84
C ASN A 119 -22.68 6.50 -6.99
N GLN A 120 -22.88 5.31 -7.54
CA GLN A 120 -23.55 4.17 -6.88
C GLN A 120 -22.57 3.01 -6.62
N ILE A 121 -21.30 3.32 -6.39
CA ILE A 121 -20.28 2.32 -6.04
C ILE A 121 -20.55 1.90 -4.59
N GLU A 122 -20.78 0.60 -4.38
CA GLU A 122 -21.05 -0.02 -3.09
C GLU A 122 -20.24 -1.32 -2.97
N ILE A 123 -19.57 -1.54 -1.84
CA ILE A 123 -18.79 -2.77 -1.59
C ILE A 123 -19.41 -3.51 -0.41
N ARG A 124 -19.97 -4.71 -0.68
CA ARG A 124 -20.66 -5.52 0.33
C ARG A 124 -19.78 -6.66 0.85
N GLY A 125 -20.00 -7.04 2.12
CA GLY A 125 -19.23 -8.09 2.79
C GLY A 125 -19.51 -9.50 2.27
N ASP A 126 -20.67 -9.71 1.65
CA ASP A 126 -21.14 -10.97 1.06
C ASP A 126 -20.92 -11.08 -0.47
N ASP A 127 -20.53 -9.98 -1.14
CA ASP A 127 -20.22 -9.97 -2.58
C ASP A 127 -18.72 -10.08 -2.85
N ASP A 128 -18.20 -11.31 -2.82
CA ASP A 128 -16.81 -11.61 -3.18
C ASP A 128 -16.44 -11.20 -4.63
N LYS A 129 -17.41 -11.07 -5.56
CA LYS A 129 -17.13 -10.54 -6.91
C LYS A 129 -16.90 -9.02 -6.85
N GLY A 130 -17.77 -8.30 -6.16
CA GLY A 130 -17.65 -6.85 -5.92
C GLY A 130 -16.34 -6.49 -5.22
N LYS A 131 -15.97 -7.23 -4.16
CA LYS A 131 -14.65 -7.11 -3.51
C LYS A 131 -13.49 -7.35 -4.48
N GLY A 132 -13.59 -8.37 -5.32
CA GLY A 132 -12.58 -8.68 -6.34
C GLY A 132 -12.37 -7.52 -7.32
N ILE A 133 -13.47 -6.99 -7.87
CA ILE A 133 -13.43 -5.83 -8.78
C ILE A 133 -12.84 -4.60 -8.09
N TRP A 134 -13.23 -4.32 -6.84
CA TRP A 134 -12.66 -3.22 -6.04
C TRP A 134 -11.16 -3.39 -5.84
N LEU A 135 -10.72 -4.62 -5.51
CA LEU A 135 -9.32 -4.93 -5.22
C LEU A 135 -8.42 -4.81 -6.46
N GLU A 136 -8.87 -5.26 -7.64
CA GLU A 136 -8.11 -5.07 -8.88
C GLU A 136 -8.14 -3.60 -9.34
N PHE A 137 -9.26 -2.88 -9.20
CA PHE A 137 -9.31 -1.44 -9.45
C PHE A 137 -8.33 -0.65 -8.58
N LEU A 138 -8.18 -1.00 -7.30
CA LEU A 138 -7.20 -0.38 -6.41
C LEU A 138 -5.75 -0.74 -6.78
N ARG A 139 -5.49 -1.90 -7.38
CA ARG A 139 -4.15 -2.29 -7.87
C ARG A 139 -3.76 -1.62 -9.18
N ALA A 140 -4.72 -1.22 -10.01
CA ALA A 140 -4.44 -0.48 -11.25
C ALA A 140 -3.58 0.78 -11.02
N PHE A 141 -3.62 1.34 -9.81
CA PHE A 141 -2.82 2.49 -9.39
C PHE A 141 -1.37 2.17 -9.04
N GLU A 142 -0.93 0.91 -8.92
CA GLU A 142 0.45 0.51 -8.52
C GLU A 142 1.51 1.18 -9.41
N GLY A 143 1.23 1.32 -10.71
CA GLY A 143 2.10 2.00 -11.66
C GLY A 143 1.94 3.52 -11.72
N CYS A 144 0.93 4.13 -11.07
CA CYS A 144 0.67 5.57 -11.17
C CYS A 144 1.72 6.40 -10.45
N TYR A 145 2.35 7.35 -11.14
CA TYR A 145 3.40 8.24 -10.57
C TYR A 145 3.22 9.73 -10.90
N VAL A 146 2.06 10.14 -11.44
CA VAL A 146 1.72 11.56 -11.70
C VAL A 146 0.35 11.98 -11.15
N LEU A 147 -0.30 11.10 -10.37
CA LEU A 147 -1.67 11.27 -9.88
C LEU A 147 -1.72 12.19 -8.65
N LYS A 148 -2.43 13.32 -8.78
CA LYS A 148 -2.58 14.35 -7.74
C LYS A 148 -3.85 14.19 -6.89
N LYS A 149 -4.96 13.84 -7.53
CA LYS A 149 -6.29 13.75 -6.90
C LYS A 149 -6.95 12.42 -7.25
N LEU A 150 -7.38 11.68 -6.23
CA LEU A 150 -8.29 10.53 -6.34
C LEU A 150 -9.55 10.82 -5.53
N ASP A 151 -10.67 11.11 -6.21
CA ASP A 151 -11.95 11.38 -5.56
C ASP A 151 -12.88 10.16 -5.59
N LEU A 152 -13.11 9.59 -4.41
CA LEU A 152 -14.01 8.46 -4.19
C LEU A 152 -15.27 8.89 -3.41
N GLY A 153 -15.41 10.17 -3.07
CA GLY A 153 -16.39 10.68 -2.11
C GLY A 153 -17.85 10.43 -2.52
N MET A 154 -18.75 10.37 -1.54
CA MET A 154 -20.18 10.15 -1.74
C MET A 154 -20.51 8.84 -2.50
N ASN A 155 -19.73 7.78 -2.24
CA ASN A 155 -19.97 6.40 -2.65
C ASN A 155 -20.02 5.50 -1.40
N ARG A 156 -20.81 4.42 -1.41
CA ARG A 156 -21.05 3.56 -0.23
C ARG A 156 -19.95 2.52 -0.03
N LEU A 157 -18.72 2.99 0.25
CA LEU A 157 -17.57 2.11 0.43
C LEU A 157 -17.69 1.25 1.69
N GLY A 158 -18.17 1.83 2.80
CA GLY A 158 -18.32 1.13 4.08
C GLY A 158 -17.01 0.56 4.64
N ILE A 159 -17.11 -0.31 5.65
CA ILE A 159 -15.94 -0.98 6.23
C ILE A 159 -15.18 -1.81 5.19
N VAL A 160 -15.87 -2.56 4.34
CA VAL A 160 -15.21 -3.48 3.39
C VAL A 160 -14.44 -2.72 2.31
N GLY A 161 -15.01 -1.64 1.77
CA GLY A 161 -14.33 -0.79 0.80
C GLY A 161 -13.11 -0.08 1.39
N VAL A 162 -13.23 0.47 2.60
CA VAL A 162 -12.14 1.17 3.31
C VAL A 162 -11.07 0.21 3.84
N GLU A 163 -11.44 -1.00 4.27
CA GLU A 163 -10.50 -2.06 4.62
C GLU A 163 -9.65 -2.46 3.41
N LEU A 164 -10.29 -2.75 2.27
CA LEU A 164 -9.57 -3.16 1.06
C LEU A 164 -8.72 -2.02 0.49
N LEU A 165 -9.15 -0.76 0.63
CA LEU A 165 -8.33 0.42 0.35
C LEU A 165 -7.09 0.46 1.26
N SER A 166 -7.26 0.36 2.58
CA SER A 166 -6.16 0.28 3.57
C SER A 166 -5.19 -0.87 3.24
N ARG A 167 -5.71 -2.04 2.86
CA ARG A 167 -4.92 -3.24 2.50
C ARG A 167 -4.01 -3.04 1.29
N VAL A 168 -4.46 -2.31 0.27
CA VAL A 168 -3.63 -1.98 -0.91
C VAL A 168 -2.73 -0.80 -0.60
N TYR A 169 -3.27 0.27 -0.02
CA TYR A 169 -2.54 1.48 0.37
C TYR A 169 -1.31 1.15 1.24
N THR A 170 -1.48 0.39 2.33
CA THR A 170 -0.39 0.02 3.26
C THR A 170 0.69 -0.89 2.62
N ARG A 171 0.45 -1.39 1.41
CA ARG A 171 1.40 -2.18 0.59
C ARG A 171 1.85 -1.47 -0.68
N SER A 172 1.39 -0.24 -0.91
CA SER A 172 1.94 0.60 -1.96
C SER A 172 3.40 0.89 -1.64
N ASP A 173 4.27 0.66 -2.61
CA ASP A 173 5.62 1.22 -2.59
C ASP A 173 5.55 2.75 -2.40
N LEU A 174 6.58 3.32 -1.81
CA LEU A 174 6.80 4.77 -1.77
C LEU A 174 8.29 5.03 -1.50
N ASP A 175 9.11 4.93 -2.54
CA ASP A 175 10.54 5.23 -2.48
C ASP A 175 10.73 6.73 -2.71
N PHE A 176 11.35 7.42 -1.75
CA PHE A 176 11.85 8.78 -1.94
C PHE A 176 13.30 8.75 -2.45
N PHE A 177 13.65 9.75 -3.25
CA PHE A 177 15.02 9.94 -3.72
C PHE A 177 15.59 11.20 -3.06
N GLU A 178 16.59 11.01 -2.20
CA GLU A 178 17.43 12.10 -1.71
C GLU A 178 18.54 12.35 -2.75
N GLU A 179 18.59 13.57 -3.30
CA GLU A 179 19.71 13.96 -4.15
C GLU A 179 20.95 14.22 -3.28
N GLU A 180 21.83 13.22 -3.19
CA GLU A 180 23.20 13.38 -2.70
C GLU A 180 23.99 14.38 -3.56
N GLY A 181 23.84 15.67 -3.26
CA GLY A 181 24.72 16.73 -3.72
C GLY A 181 24.66 17.04 -5.22
N GLN A 182 23.50 17.40 -5.76
CA GLN A 182 23.50 18.44 -6.80
C GLN A 182 23.75 19.78 -6.12
N GLU A 183 24.98 20.30 -6.25
CA GLU A 183 25.29 21.68 -5.88
C GLU A 183 24.29 22.62 -6.57
N GLU A 184 23.77 23.59 -5.82
CA GLU A 184 22.84 24.59 -6.35
C GLU A 184 23.52 25.34 -7.49
N ILE A 185 23.17 25.00 -8.74
CA ILE A 185 23.66 25.72 -9.93
C ILE A 185 22.94 27.06 -9.97
N VAL A 186 23.42 27.97 -9.12
CA VAL A 186 23.15 29.40 -9.21
C VAL A 186 23.56 29.83 -10.61
N VAL A 187 22.56 30.10 -11.44
CA VAL A 187 22.77 30.74 -12.74
C VAL A 187 23.12 32.19 -12.44
N GLU A 188 24.40 32.42 -12.14
CA GLU A 188 24.97 33.74 -11.90
C GLU A 188 24.73 34.59 -13.16
N GLU A 189 23.78 35.53 -13.06
CA GLU A 189 23.37 36.39 -14.17
C GLU A 189 24.48 37.42 -14.44
N MET A 190 25.50 36.96 -15.15
CA MET A 190 26.76 37.69 -15.37
C MET A 190 26.50 38.99 -16.15
N GLU A 191 26.49 40.11 -15.42
CA GLU A 191 26.27 41.45 -15.98
C GLU A 191 27.31 41.77 -17.07
N ALA A 192 26.89 41.69 -18.33
CA ALA A 192 27.61 42.26 -19.45
C ALA A 192 27.45 43.79 -19.47
N LEU A 193 28.17 44.47 -18.57
CA LEU A 193 28.37 45.91 -18.63
C LEU A 193 29.04 46.31 -19.95
N ASP A 194 28.31 47.00 -20.82
CA ASP A 194 28.91 47.90 -21.79
C ASP A 194 28.19 49.26 -21.76
N VAL A 195 28.97 50.32 -21.94
CA VAL A 195 28.60 51.70 -21.59
C VAL A 195 29.00 52.62 -22.73
N ASN A 196 28.03 53.32 -23.36
CA ASN A 196 28.11 54.80 -23.35
C ASN A 196 26.87 55.59 -23.85
N GLU A 197 26.81 56.85 -23.36
CA GLU A 197 26.39 58.09 -24.04
C GLU A 197 25.14 58.18 -24.96
N LYS A 198 24.03 58.74 -24.41
CA LYS A 198 23.62 60.17 -24.58
C LYS A 198 22.18 60.38 -24.05
N GLU A 199 21.95 61.22 -23.04
CA GLU A 199 22.02 62.70 -23.01
C GLU A 199 20.84 63.40 -23.71
N ASN A 200 19.74 63.61 -22.95
CA ASN A 200 18.85 64.78 -22.90
C ASN A 200 17.55 64.41 -22.13
N ASP A 201 16.72 65.30 -21.60
CA ASP A 201 16.92 66.51 -20.76
C ASP A 201 15.54 66.90 -20.15
N ARG A 202 15.51 67.51 -18.95
CA ARG A 202 14.36 68.12 -18.23
C ARG A 202 13.07 67.29 -18.05
N GLY A 203 12.53 67.09 -16.84
CA GLY A 203 12.99 67.49 -15.50
C GLY A 203 11.84 67.76 -14.51
N ARG A 204 12.21 68.22 -13.29
CA ARG A 204 11.34 68.63 -12.15
C ARG A 204 10.50 67.50 -11.50
N SER A 205 10.92 67.03 -10.31
CA SER A 205 10.46 67.52 -8.98
C SER A 205 9.18 66.83 -8.46
N LYS A 206 9.03 66.48 -7.18
CA LYS A 206 9.86 66.73 -5.97
C LYS A 206 9.45 65.76 -4.83
N LYS A 207 10.38 65.55 -3.87
CA LYS A 207 10.15 65.01 -2.50
C LYS A 207 9.63 63.57 -2.33
N SER A 208 10.57 62.67 -2.02
CA SER A 208 10.44 61.65 -0.98
C SER A 208 10.59 62.31 0.43
N PRO A 209 10.63 61.59 1.60
CA PRO A 209 10.67 60.13 1.79
C PRO A 209 9.85 59.55 2.99
N LYS A 210 9.94 58.21 3.12
CA LYS A 210 9.60 57.36 4.29
C LYS A 210 8.10 57.24 4.66
N ALA A 211 7.65 56.11 5.25
CA ALA A 211 8.12 54.72 5.18
C ALA A 211 7.03 53.83 5.82
N ASN A 212 6.79 52.65 5.27
CA ASN A 212 6.53 51.40 6.01
C ASN A 212 6.49 50.24 5.01
N ILE A 213 7.30 49.22 5.25
CA ILE A 213 7.32 48.00 4.45
C ILE A 213 6.32 47.03 5.08
N VAL A 214 5.20 46.80 4.39
CA VAL A 214 4.41 45.57 4.56
C VAL A 214 4.97 44.58 3.55
N LEU A 215 5.33 43.38 4.00
CA LEU A 215 5.84 42.34 3.11
C LEU A 215 4.71 41.92 2.15
N GLY A 216 4.88 42.21 0.86
CA GLY A 216 3.84 42.05 -0.14
C GLY A 216 3.75 40.64 -0.70
N THR A 217 2.53 40.11 -0.81
CA THR A 217 2.22 38.84 -1.47
C THR A 217 2.71 38.85 -2.92
N VAL A 218 3.67 37.98 -3.27
CA VAL A 218 4.18 37.85 -4.64
C VAL A 218 3.29 36.89 -5.43
N ALA A 219 2.20 37.42 -5.98
CA ALA A 219 1.43 36.74 -7.01
C ALA A 219 2.07 36.97 -8.39
N THR A 220 2.70 35.94 -8.96
CA THR A 220 3.31 36.02 -10.32
C THR A 220 2.50 35.21 -11.32
N SER A 221 1.52 35.84 -11.97
CA SER A 221 0.73 35.23 -13.04
C SER A 221 1.51 35.17 -14.36
N GLY A 222 2.26 34.09 -14.59
CA GLY A 222 2.86 33.76 -15.89
C GLY A 222 1.90 33.00 -16.82
N PRO A 223 2.08 33.07 -18.16
CA PRO A 223 1.22 32.37 -19.12
C PRO A 223 1.46 30.84 -19.09
N SER A 224 0.37 30.09 -19.26
CA SER A 224 0.37 28.62 -19.22
C SER A 224 0.94 27.98 -20.49
N THR A 225 2.26 27.97 -20.65
CA THR A 225 2.95 27.07 -21.59
C THR A 225 3.40 25.82 -20.85
N THR A 226 2.70 24.69 -21.08
CA THR A 226 3.10 23.38 -20.58
C THR A 226 4.44 22.98 -21.21
N LYS A 227 5.54 23.10 -20.47
CA LYS A 227 6.80 22.46 -20.83
C LYS A 227 6.54 20.96 -21.03
N THR A 228 7.04 20.39 -22.12
CA THR A 228 7.12 18.94 -22.28
C THR A 228 7.99 18.39 -21.17
N VAL A 229 7.41 17.51 -20.34
CA VAL A 229 8.10 16.91 -19.19
C VAL A 229 9.35 16.18 -19.68
N SER A 230 10.50 16.47 -19.09
CA SER A 230 11.77 15.85 -19.47
C SER A 230 11.77 14.36 -19.12
N PRO A 231 12.48 13.50 -19.87
CA PRO A 231 12.79 12.14 -19.44
C PRO A 231 13.53 12.08 -18.09
N VAL A 232 14.14 13.17 -17.63
CA VAL A 232 14.73 13.30 -16.28
C VAL A 232 13.63 13.51 -15.24
N ASP A 233 12.78 14.53 -15.42
CA ASP A 233 11.62 14.79 -14.54
C ASP A 233 10.73 13.54 -14.40
N LEU A 234 10.47 12.82 -15.50
CA LEU A 234 9.73 11.56 -15.51
C LEU A 234 10.36 10.49 -14.62
N LYS A 235 11.70 10.42 -14.55
CA LYS A 235 12.40 9.48 -13.64
C LYS A 235 12.35 9.94 -12.18
N HIS A 236 12.39 11.24 -11.92
CA HIS A 236 12.20 11.80 -10.57
C HIS A 236 10.79 11.51 -10.03
N TYR A 237 9.75 11.72 -10.86
CA TYR A 237 8.36 11.44 -10.48
C TYR A 237 8.13 9.92 -10.30
N ALA A 238 8.75 9.08 -11.14
CA ALA A 238 8.63 7.63 -11.08
C ALA A 238 9.13 6.97 -9.77
N CYS A 239 9.93 7.67 -8.95
CA CYS A 239 10.30 7.21 -7.61
C CYS A 239 9.05 7.02 -6.71
N THR A 240 8.16 8.01 -6.71
CA THR A 240 6.97 8.04 -5.86
C THR A 240 5.75 7.54 -6.63
N ARG A 241 5.43 6.25 -6.50
CA ARG A 241 4.33 5.58 -7.21
C ARG A 241 3.25 5.02 -6.28
N GLY A 242 2.14 4.57 -6.86
CA GLY A 242 1.08 3.87 -6.15
C GLY A 242 0.14 4.78 -5.34
N LEU A 243 -0.79 4.18 -4.58
CA LEU A 243 -1.76 4.93 -3.78
C LEU A 243 -1.13 5.77 -2.65
N ARG A 244 0.13 5.50 -2.28
CA ARG A 244 0.83 6.27 -1.24
C ARG A 244 1.53 7.54 -1.76
N SER A 245 1.70 7.72 -3.08
CA SER A 245 2.23 8.97 -3.63
C SER A 245 1.16 10.01 -3.98
N VAL A 246 -0.12 9.62 -3.98
CA VAL A 246 -1.25 10.51 -4.28
C VAL A 246 -1.44 11.53 -3.14
N PRO A 247 -1.22 12.85 -3.35
CA PRO A 247 -1.32 13.86 -2.29
C PRO A 247 -2.73 14.06 -1.75
N TYR A 248 -3.78 13.81 -2.56
CA TYR A 248 -5.17 14.02 -2.15
C TYR A 248 -6.05 12.81 -2.49
N ILE A 249 -6.54 12.12 -1.45
CA ILE A 249 -7.51 11.02 -1.57
C ILE A 249 -8.75 11.42 -0.79
N ILE A 250 -9.90 11.55 -1.47
CA ILE A 250 -11.15 12.02 -0.87
C ILE A 250 -12.07 10.83 -0.59
N LEU A 251 -12.46 10.71 0.68
CA LEU A 251 -13.27 9.65 1.28
C LEU A 251 -14.50 10.23 2.03
N SER A 252 -14.90 11.46 1.71
CA SER A 252 -16.05 12.13 2.32
C SER A 252 -17.37 11.40 2.03
N ASN A 253 -18.26 11.33 3.02
CA ASN A 253 -19.57 10.65 2.98
C ASN A 253 -19.51 9.25 2.33
N THR A 254 -18.56 8.41 2.78
CA THR A 254 -18.34 7.06 2.26
C THR A 254 -19.09 5.96 3.04
N SER A 255 -20.07 6.35 3.87
CA SER A 255 -20.70 5.52 4.90
C SER A 255 -19.67 4.93 5.87
N LEU A 256 -18.78 5.79 6.36
CA LEU A 256 -17.62 5.43 7.19
C LEU A 256 -18.08 4.98 8.60
N THR A 257 -17.98 3.67 8.88
CA THR A 257 -18.30 3.08 10.19
C THR A 257 -17.14 3.24 11.20
N THR A 258 -17.34 2.79 12.44
CA THR A 258 -16.27 2.83 13.45
C THR A 258 -15.17 1.83 13.11
N GLY A 259 -15.53 0.65 12.59
CA GLY A 259 -14.61 -0.33 12.03
C GLY A 259 -13.85 0.19 10.80
N ALA A 260 -14.56 0.86 9.88
CA ALA A 260 -13.93 1.51 8.72
C ALA A 260 -12.90 2.56 9.15
N ALA A 261 -13.24 3.37 10.15
CA ALA A 261 -12.33 4.38 10.73
C ALA A 261 -11.06 3.75 11.34
N ILE A 262 -11.12 2.55 11.95
CA ILE A 262 -9.91 1.87 12.46
C ILE A 262 -8.92 1.57 11.34
N HIS A 263 -9.41 1.16 10.17
CA HIS A 263 -8.56 0.93 8.99
C HIS A 263 -8.02 2.24 8.41
N LEU A 264 -8.87 3.28 8.28
CA LEU A 264 -8.47 4.60 7.82
C LEU A 264 -7.40 5.25 8.73
N THR A 265 -7.49 5.08 10.05
CA THR A 265 -6.48 5.56 11.02
C THR A 265 -5.06 5.08 10.67
N SER A 266 -4.91 3.85 10.19
CA SER A 266 -3.60 3.33 9.75
C SER A 266 -3.08 4.00 8.48
N MET A 267 -3.98 4.46 7.60
CA MET A 267 -3.62 5.23 6.42
C MET A 267 -3.19 6.65 6.80
N ILE A 268 -3.96 7.33 7.67
CA ILE A 268 -3.64 8.68 8.17
C ILE A 268 -2.23 8.70 8.79
N LEU A 269 -1.96 7.83 9.77
CA LEU A 269 -0.66 7.79 10.47
C LEU A 269 0.53 7.35 9.58
N SER A 270 0.31 6.99 8.31
CA SER A 270 1.37 6.60 7.36
C SER A 270 1.31 7.37 6.03
N HIS A 271 0.45 8.38 5.93
CA HIS A 271 0.36 9.31 4.81
C HIS A 271 1.38 10.42 4.98
N ARG A 272 2.14 10.70 3.93
CA ARG A 272 2.99 11.88 3.84
C ARG A 272 2.11 13.09 3.58
N ASP A 273 2.55 14.26 4.02
CA ASP A 273 1.77 15.47 3.80
C ASP A 273 1.80 15.88 2.32
N PRO A 274 0.75 16.52 1.79
CA PRO A 274 0.69 16.90 0.38
C PRO A 274 1.87 17.76 -0.05
N GLU A 275 2.40 18.59 0.86
CA GLU A 275 3.57 19.44 0.67
C GLU A 275 4.86 18.63 0.48
N GLN A 276 4.95 17.41 1.04
CA GLN A 276 6.06 16.47 0.85
C GLN A 276 5.90 15.65 -0.44
N LEU A 277 4.68 15.48 -0.94
CA LEU A 277 4.38 14.66 -2.13
C LEU A 277 4.31 15.48 -3.44
N LEU A 278 3.78 16.69 -3.41
CA LEU A 278 3.62 17.57 -4.57
C LEU A 278 4.92 17.92 -5.33
N PRO A 279 6.11 18.02 -4.71
CA PRO A 279 7.38 18.20 -5.43
C PRO A 279 7.72 17.06 -6.39
N TYR A 280 7.28 15.83 -6.07
CA TYR A 280 7.50 14.63 -6.88
C TYR A 280 6.44 14.44 -7.96
N LEU A 281 5.67 15.47 -8.32
CA LEU A 281 4.60 15.39 -9.31
C LEU A 281 4.67 16.54 -10.33
N PRO A 282 4.27 16.33 -11.60
CA PRO A 282 4.36 17.36 -12.63
C PRO A 282 3.66 18.67 -12.23
N PRO A 283 4.26 19.86 -12.44
CA PRO A 283 3.61 21.13 -12.16
C PRO A 283 2.32 21.29 -12.98
N GLY A 284 1.34 21.95 -12.39
CA GLY A 284 0.00 22.12 -12.98
C GLY A 284 -0.99 22.64 -11.95
N LYS A 285 -2.06 23.29 -12.42
CA LYS A 285 -3.23 23.63 -11.60
C LYS A 285 -3.92 22.33 -11.18
N MET A 286 -4.48 22.32 -9.98
CA MET A 286 -5.38 21.27 -9.51
C MET A 286 -6.80 21.79 -9.49
N SER A 287 -7.79 20.90 -9.55
CA SER A 287 -9.16 21.21 -9.20
C SER A 287 -9.24 21.71 -7.74
N PRO A 288 -10.15 22.65 -7.42
CA PRO A 288 -10.32 23.10 -6.04
C PRO A 288 -10.76 21.93 -5.15
N LEU A 289 -10.08 21.75 -4.03
CA LEU A 289 -10.46 20.80 -2.98
C LEU A 289 -11.65 21.35 -2.20
N SER A 290 -12.40 20.45 -1.56
CA SER A 290 -13.35 20.85 -0.51
C SER A 290 -12.62 21.56 0.63
N ASP A 291 -13.23 22.61 1.18
CA ASP A 291 -12.72 23.19 2.41
C ASP A 291 -12.90 22.19 3.57
N THR A 292 -11.89 22.13 4.44
CA THR A 292 -11.79 21.18 5.56
C THR A 292 -11.41 21.85 6.88
N ASP A 293 -11.33 23.18 6.90
CA ASP A 293 -10.83 23.97 8.04
C ASP A 293 -9.42 23.51 8.53
N GLY A 294 -8.63 22.89 7.65
CA GLY A 294 -7.32 22.31 7.96
C GLY A 294 -7.35 20.95 8.69
N ARG A 295 -8.52 20.34 8.92
CA ARG A 295 -8.67 19.11 9.72
C ARG A 295 -8.23 17.82 9.01
N CYS A 296 -8.02 17.84 7.69
CA CYS A 296 -7.69 16.66 6.91
C CYS A 296 -6.56 16.97 5.92
N ASN A 297 -5.31 16.59 6.23
CA ASN A 297 -4.19 16.87 5.34
C ASN A 297 -4.01 15.73 4.31
N GLY A 298 -4.47 15.90 3.08
CA GLY A 298 -4.36 14.90 2.00
C GLY A 298 -5.44 13.82 2.00
N LEU A 299 -5.58 13.06 3.10
CA LEU A 299 -6.68 12.10 3.27
C LEU A 299 -7.96 12.82 3.74
N ILE A 300 -8.80 13.25 2.80
CA ILE A 300 -9.99 14.08 3.10
C ILE A 300 -11.18 13.18 3.43
N TRP A 301 -11.42 12.96 4.72
CA TRP A 301 -12.49 12.09 5.23
C TRP A 301 -13.71 12.85 5.80
N LEU A 302 -13.75 14.18 5.70
CA LEU A 302 -14.89 15.01 6.11
C LEU A 302 -15.66 15.58 4.92
N PRO A 303 -16.99 15.79 5.02
CA PRO A 303 -17.88 15.26 6.06
C PRO A 303 -18.03 13.73 6.01
N ASN A 304 -18.59 13.12 7.06
CA ASN A 304 -18.99 11.71 7.12
C ASN A 304 -20.01 11.55 8.25
N ASP A 305 -21.22 12.09 8.06
CA ASP A 305 -22.17 12.35 9.15
C ASP A 305 -22.74 11.08 9.83
N ASP A 306 -22.55 9.91 9.21
CA ASP A 306 -22.88 8.57 9.77
C ASP A 306 -21.84 8.07 10.79
N LEU A 307 -20.65 8.72 10.89
CA LEU A 307 -19.55 8.28 11.75
C LEU A 307 -19.86 8.57 13.23
N SER A 308 -19.51 7.62 14.10
CA SER A 308 -19.72 7.81 15.54
C SER A 308 -18.85 8.93 16.13
N ASP A 309 -19.37 9.58 17.18
CA ASP A 309 -18.65 10.52 18.06
C ASP A 309 -17.26 10.03 18.48
N LEU A 310 -17.11 8.72 18.64
CA LEU A 310 -15.86 8.03 19.01
C LEU A 310 -14.94 7.84 17.80
N GLY A 311 -15.50 7.54 16.64
CA GLY A 311 -14.79 7.47 15.35
C GLY A 311 -14.23 8.83 14.94
N HIS A 312 -15.02 9.91 15.02
CA HIS A 312 -14.55 11.27 14.78
C HIS A 312 -13.34 11.60 15.68
N LYS A 313 -13.49 11.46 17.00
CA LYS A 313 -12.40 11.73 17.97
C LYS A 313 -11.17 10.86 17.75
N MET A 314 -11.32 9.63 17.25
CA MET A 314 -10.19 8.76 16.89
C MET A 314 -9.43 9.29 15.69
N LEU A 315 -10.14 9.69 14.62
CA LEU A 315 -9.52 10.23 13.40
C LEU A 315 -8.90 11.60 13.68
N ASP A 316 -9.62 12.51 14.35
CA ASP A 316 -9.10 13.82 14.78
C ASP A 316 -7.79 13.67 15.62
N SER A 317 -7.76 12.68 16.53
CA SER A 317 -6.54 12.38 17.31
C SER A 317 -5.39 11.85 16.46
N ALA A 318 -5.68 11.05 15.42
CA ALA A 318 -4.69 10.51 14.51
C ALA A 318 -4.13 11.57 13.54
N GLU A 319 -4.98 12.47 13.06
CA GLU A 319 -4.57 13.65 12.29
C GLU A 319 -3.63 14.54 13.12
N THR A 320 -4.03 14.85 14.36
CA THR A 320 -3.20 15.65 15.29
C THR A 320 -1.87 14.97 15.60
N LEU A 321 -1.85 13.64 15.79
CA LEU A 321 -0.60 12.88 16.00
C LEU A 321 0.32 12.90 14.77
N ARG A 322 -0.23 12.78 13.56
CA ARG A 322 0.57 12.92 12.33
C ARG A 322 1.17 14.32 12.22
N GLN A 323 0.37 15.37 12.47
CA GLN A 323 0.86 16.74 12.39
C GLN A 323 2.05 16.96 13.34
N PHE A 324 1.93 16.54 14.61
CA PHE A 324 3.07 16.56 15.55
C PHE A 324 4.29 15.80 15.03
N ALA A 325 4.11 14.65 14.37
CA ALA A 325 5.20 13.85 13.80
C ALA A 325 5.84 14.45 12.53
N SER A 326 5.19 15.41 11.88
CA SER A 326 5.70 16.14 10.71
C SER A 326 6.36 17.48 11.10
N GLU A 327 5.90 18.10 12.18
CA GLU A 327 6.45 19.34 12.75
C GLU A 327 7.75 19.13 13.56
N MET A 328 8.05 17.91 14.02
CA MET A 328 9.28 17.59 14.74
C MET A 328 10.46 17.40 13.77
N HIS A 329 11.59 18.10 14.00
CA HIS A 329 12.79 17.93 13.19
C HIS A 329 13.39 16.50 13.39
N PRO A 330 14.00 15.84 12.39
CA PRO A 330 14.54 14.48 12.56
C PRO A 330 15.58 14.34 13.69
N GLU A 331 16.38 15.39 13.95
CA GLU A 331 17.30 15.41 15.10
C GLU A 331 16.57 15.49 16.44
N GLU A 332 15.45 16.22 16.49
CA GLU A 332 14.59 16.35 17.67
C GLU A 332 13.81 15.06 17.93
N ASP A 333 13.33 14.37 16.89
CA ASP A 333 12.72 13.04 17.04
C ASP A 333 13.76 12.00 17.48
N GLN A 334 14.99 12.03 16.96
CA GLN A 334 16.05 11.13 17.47
C GLN A 334 16.37 11.43 18.95
N ALA A 335 16.47 12.69 19.36
CA ALA A 335 16.64 13.06 20.77
C ALA A 335 15.42 12.66 21.63
N HIS A 336 14.21 12.79 21.10
CA HIS A 336 12.96 12.37 21.72
C HIS A 336 12.92 10.85 21.96
N ARG A 337 13.23 10.05 20.93
CA ARG A 337 13.35 8.57 20.98
C ARG A 337 14.40 8.11 21.99
N GLU A 338 15.58 8.72 21.97
CA GLU A 338 16.68 8.36 22.88
C GLU A 338 16.52 8.94 24.31
N GLY A 339 15.49 9.74 24.55
CA GLY A 339 15.24 10.38 25.85
C GLY A 339 16.27 11.45 26.22
N LYS A 340 17.18 11.82 25.31
CA LYS A 340 18.22 12.83 25.53
C LYS A 340 17.62 14.23 25.57
N LEU A 341 18.22 15.11 26.37
CA LEU A 341 18.01 16.55 26.22
C LEU A 341 18.81 17.01 24.98
N PRO A 342 18.22 17.80 24.06
CA PRO A 342 19.00 18.50 23.06
C PRO A 342 19.90 19.51 23.80
N ARG A 343 21.21 19.25 23.83
CA ARG A 343 22.18 20.10 24.55
C ARG A 343 22.77 21.19 23.67
N ASP A 344 22.75 20.98 22.36
CA ASP A 344 23.58 21.71 21.40
C ASP A 344 22.77 22.36 20.25
N LEU A 345 21.42 22.33 20.32
CA LEU A 345 20.54 23.04 19.37
C LEU A 345 20.46 24.54 19.74
N GLU A 346 21.33 25.35 19.15
CA GLU A 346 21.29 26.81 19.28
C GLU A 346 19.96 27.39 18.73
N GLY A 347 19.10 27.86 19.63
CA GLY A 347 17.87 28.61 19.30
C GLY A 347 16.56 27.97 19.75
N VAL A 348 16.55 26.66 20.07
CA VAL A 348 15.32 25.98 20.55
C VAL A 348 15.07 26.34 22.02
N ASN A 349 13.88 26.86 22.34
CA ASN A 349 13.49 27.09 23.72
C ASN A 349 13.20 25.74 24.40
N LEU A 350 14.14 25.29 25.25
CA LEU A 350 14.05 24.02 25.96
C LEU A 350 12.75 23.85 26.77
N MET A 351 12.16 24.94 27.27
CA MET A 351 10.90 24.88 28.01
C MET A 351 9.73 24.52 27.07
N ASP A 352 9.69 25.13 25.89
CA ASP A 352 8.63 24.90 24.89
C ASP A 352 8.75 23.48 24.31
N PHE A 353 9.97 23.01 24.04
CA PHE A 353 10.24 21.62 23.65
C PHE A 353 9.78 20.60 24.71
N MET A 354 10.05 20.88 26.00
CA MET A 354 9.57 20.02 27.10
C MET A 354 8.05 20.05 27.27
N GLU A 355 7.40 21.19 27.02
CA GLU A 355 5.94 21.33 26.96
C GLU A 355 5.35 20.53 25.79
N GLN A 356 5.88 20.71 24.57
CA GLN A 356 5.47 20.01 23.35
C GLN A 356 5.59 18.49 23.50
N ARG A 357 6.74 17.98 24.00
CA ARG A 357 6.93 16.57 24.34
C ARG A 357 5.88 16.07 25.34
N ARG A 358 5.54 16.87 26.35
CA ARG A 358 4.50 16.54 27.35
C ARG A 358 3.10 16.56 26.76
N GLN A 359 2.82 17.41 25.76
CA GLN A 359 1.56 17.42 25.01
C GLN A 359 1.45 16.19 24.10
N HIS A 360 2.48 15.89 23.31
CA HIS A 360 2.57 14.68 22.47
C HIS A 360 2.40 13.39 23.30
N ALA A 361 3.04 13.29 24.47
CA ALA A 361 2.87 12.14 25.37
C ALA A 361 1.44 11.99 25.92
N LYS A 362 0.76 13.10 26.28
CA LYS A 362 -0.66 13.07 26.68
C LYS A 362 -1.54 12.59 25.52
N LEU A 363 -1.33 13.15 24.33
CA LEU A 363 -2.12 12.86 23.14
C LEU A 363 -2.00 11.38 22.74
N ASN A 364 -0.80 10.79 22.79
CA ASN A 364 -0.60 9.36 22.56
C ASN A 364 -1.37 8.48 23.56
N VAL A 365 -1.39 8.84 24.85
CA VAL A 365 -2.15 8.11 25.89
C VAL A 365 -3.65 8.24 25.67
N GLU A 366 -4.14 9.42 25.30
CA GLU A 366 -5.55 9.66 24.97
C GLU A 366 -5.98 8.91 23.70
N TYR A 367 -5.22 9.03 22.62
CA TYR A 367 -5.43 8.28 21.38
C TYR A 367 -5.44 6.76 21.63
N THR A 368 -4.48 6.23 22.39
CA THR A 368 -4.43 4.80 22.77
C THR A 368 -5.70 4.36 23.51
N ARG A 369 -6.22 5.20 24.41
CA ARG A 369 -7.49 4.96 25.12
C ARG A 369 -8.70 5.04 24.17
N ILE A 370 -8.68 5.94 23.19
CA ILE A 370 -9.74 6.13 22.19
C ILE A 370 -9.78 4.96 21.21
N ILE A 371 -8.66 4.60 20.58
CA ILE A 371 -8.62 3.49 19.61
C ILE A 371 -8.93 2.13 20.26
N LYS A 372 -8.51 1.90 21.53
CA LYS A 372 -8.95 0.73 22.30
C LYS A 372 -10.48 0.68 22.42
N ARG A 373 -11.13 1.80 22.74
CA ARG A 373 -12.60 1.89 22.82
C ARG A 373 -13.25 1.67 21.46
N ALA A 374 -12.72 2.27 20.40
CA ALA A 374 -13.24 2.11 19.04
C ALA A 374 -13.16 0.65 18.56
N ARG A 375 -12.05 -0.06 18.85
CA ARG A 375 -11.88 -1.50 18.56
C ARG A 375 -12.91 -2.37 19.26
N ILE A 376 -13.16 -2.11 20.55
CA ILE A 376 -14.18 -2.83 21.34
C ILE A 376 -15.59 -2.52 20.81
N GLU A 377 -15.88 -1.26 20.48
CA GLU A 377 -17.18 -0.82 19.96
C GLU A 377 -17.50 -1.39 18.57
N ALA A 378 -16.53 -1.38 17.64
CA ALA A 378 -16.70 -1.96 16.31
C ALA A 378 -16.92 -3.48 16.38
N LEU A 379 -16.20 -4.20 17.25
CA LEU A 379 -16.45 -5.63 17.47
C LEU A 379 -17.79 -5.92 18.14
N ARG A 380 -18.39 -4.95 18.85
CA ARG A 380 -19.71 -5.06 19.48
C ARG A 380 -20.87 -4.79 18.52
N THR A 381 -20.70 -3.84 17.60
CA THR A 381 -21.78 -3.34 16.72
C THR A 381 -21.69 -3.85 15.28
N GLU A 382 -20.49 -3.97 14.74
CA GLU A 382 -20.21 -4.43 13.36
C GLU A 382 -19.79 -5.92 13.36
N GLY A 383 -19.08 -6.35 14.40
CA GLY A 383 -18.71 -7.74 14.64
C GLY A 383 -17.44 -8.20 13.91
N VAL A 384 -16.87 -9.34 14.32
CA VAL A 384 -15.56 -9.81 13.82
C VAL A 384 -15.56 -10.20 12.34
N HIS A 385 -16.73 -10.44 11.74
CA HIS A 385 -16.91 -10.76 10.33
C HIS A 385 -17.08 -9.53 9.43
N ALA A 386 -17.15 -8.32 9.98
CA ALA A 386 -17.21 -7.08 9.20
C ALA A 386 -15.90 -6.79 8.43
N ALA A 387 -14.77 -7.35 8.89
CA ALA A 387 -13.46 -7.22 8.24
C ALA A 387 -12.85 -8.59 7.86
N GLU A 388 -12.21 -8.64 6.71
CA GLU A 388 -11.47 -9.81 6.23
C GLU A 388 -10.24 -10.09 7.11
N LEU A 389 -9.53 -9.05 7.56
CA LEU A 389 -8.34 -9.14 8.41
C LEU A 389 -8.64 -9.80 9.75
N TRP A 390 -9.66 -9.31 10.46
CA TRP A 390 -10.01 -9.77 11.81
C TRP A 390 -10.49 -11.23 11.76
N SER A 391 -11.35 -11.54 10.79
CA SER A 391 -11.88 -12.90 10.58
C SER A 391 -10.81 -13.87 10.04
N ALA A 392 -9.84 -13.42 9.25
CA ALA A 392 -8.70 -14.24 8.82
C ALA A 392 -7.73 -14.51 9.98
N ALA A 393 -7.49 -13.53 10.86
CA ALA A 393 -6.64 -13.69 12.04
C ALA A 393 -7.17 -14.77 12.99
N LEU A 394 -8.46 -14.73 13.36
CA LEU A 394 -9.04 -15.77 14.22
C LEU A 394 -9.05 -17.14 13.52
N ARG A 395 -9.42 -17.22 12.23
CA ARG A 395 -9.33 -18.47 11.46
C ARG A 395 -7.91 -19.04 11.43
N MET A 396 -6.89 -18.19 11.35
CA MET A 396 -5.49 -18.59 11.36
C MET A 396 -5.03 -19.10 12.73
N ILE A 397 -5.43 -18.45 13.84
CA ILE A 397 -5.15 -18.93 15.20
C ILE A 397 -5.78 -20.32 15.40
N THR A 398 -7.07 -20.48 15.12
CA THR A 398 -7.77 -21.76 15.28
C THR A 398 -7.18 -22.86 14.40
N THR A 399 -6.80 -22.53 13.15
CA THR A 399 -6.14 -23.48 12.23
C THR A 399 -4.74 -23.88 12.73
N ALA A 400 -3.96 -22.92 13.25
CA ALA A 400 -2.66 -23.20 13.83
C ALA A 400 -2.77 -24.08 15.08
N ARG A 401 -3.73 -23.80 15.98
CA ARG A 401 -4.00 -24.64 17.17
C ARG A 401 -4.30 -26.08 16.80
N MET A 402 -5.24 -26.30 15.87
CA MET A 402 -5.61 -27.65 15.41
C MET A 402 -4.47 -28.45 14.75
N LEU A 403 -3.43 -27.78 14.24
CA LEU A 403 -2.34 -28.42 13.48
C LEU A 403 -1.00 -28.46 14.22
N LEU A 404 -0.77 -27.60 15.21
CA LEU A 404 0.53 -27.42 15.88
C LEU A 404 0.50 -27.58 17.41
N MET A 405 -0.67 -27.69 18.04
CA MET A 405 -0.71 -28.05 19.47
C MET A 405 -0.78 -29.56 19.65
N ASP A 406 0.20 -30.13 20.33
CA ASP A 406 0.14 -31.49 20.87
C ASP A 406 -0.11 -31.39 22.38
N GLY A 407 -1.25 -31.91 22.83
CA GLY A 407 -1.59 -31.97 24.26
C GLY A 407 -0.55 -32.70 25.10
N SER A 408 0.21 -33.63 24.49
CA SER A 408 1.26 -34.41 25.14
C SER A 408 2.44 -33.56 25.66
N LYS A 409 2.52 -32.26 25.31
CA LYS A 409 3.47 -31.32 25.94
C LYS A 409 3.03 -30.89 27.34
N ARG A 410 1.73 -30.62 27.51
CA ARG A 410 1.17 -30.18 28.79
C ARG A 410 1.35 -31.25 29.87
N ASP A 411 1.12 -32.52 29.50
CA ASP A 411 1.38 -33.67 30.37
C ASP A 411 2.83 -33.71 30.89
N ALA A 412 3.80 -33.23 30.11
CA ALA A 412 5.23 -33.22 30.48
C ALA A 412 5.64 -31.98 31.27
N GLU A 413 5.06 -30.82 30.95
CA GLU A 413 5.27 -29.56 31.68
C GLU A 413 4.66 -29.67 33.09
N GLU A 414 3.40 -30.12 33.22
CA GLU A 414 2.73 -30.35 34.52
C GLU A 414 3.41 -31.48 35.34
N GLN A 415 4.03 -32.49 34.70
CA GLN A 415 4.88 -33.46 35.40
C GLN A 415 6.15 -32.83 35.95
N SER A 416 6.81 -31.95 35.19
CA SER A 416 8.03 -31.28 35.64
C SER A 416 7.80 -30.25 36.76
N GLU A 417 6.62 -29.64 36.82
CA GLU A 417 6.24 -28.75 37.92
C GLU A 417 5.88 -29.56 39.18
N SER A 418 5.06 -30.61 39.05
CA SER A 418 4.66 -31.45 40.19
C SER A 418 5.79 -32.32 40.79
N GLU A 419 6.87 -32.58 40.07
CA GLU A 419 8.11 -33.14 40.64
C GLU A 419 8.93 -32.10 41.46
N ASN A 420 8.79 -30.79 41.18
CA ASN A 420 9.49 -29.73 41.92
C ASN A 420 8.70 -29.20 43.14
N GLU A 421 7.36 -29.25 43.12
CA GLU A 421 6.54 -28.77 44.24
C GLU A 421 6.66 -29.63 45.53
N GLN A 422 7.25 -30.83 45.47
CA GLN A 422 7.34 -31.72 46.64
C GLN A 422 8.43 -31.36 47.68
N GLU A 423 9.37 -30.45 47.41
CA GLU A 423 10.50 -30.19 48.33
C GLU A 423 10.48 -28.84 49.08
N ASN A 424 9.46 -27.99 48.94
CA ASN A 424 9.34 -26.75 49.74
C ASN A 424 7.89 -26.44 50.16
N THR A 425 7.56 -26.70 51.44
CA THR A 425 6.33 -26.21 52.08
C THR A 425 6.64 -25.50 53.40
N ALA A 426 6.31 -24.20 53.45
CA ALA A 426 6.31 -23.35 54.64
C ALA A 426 5.08 -22.40 54.54
N PRO A 427 4.51 -21.93 55.66
CA PRO A 427 3.08 -21.60 55.71
C PRO A 427 2.69 -20.21 55.20
N GLU A 428 1.40 -20.09 54.85
CA GLU A 428 0.73 -18.87 54.42
C GLU A 428 0.70 -17.77 55.51
N GLU A 429 0.80 -16.50 55.10
CA GLU A 429 0.40 -15.35 55.90
C GLU A 429 -0.36 -14.34 55.01
N SER A 430 -1.50 -13.83 55.49
CA SER A 430 -2.57 -13.30 54.63
C SER A 430 -2.77 -11.78 54.75
N VAL A 431 -2.59 -11.04 53.65
CA VAL A 431 -2.98 -9.62 53.47
C VAL A 431 -3.33 -9.37 51.98
N PRO A 432 -4.08 -8.30 51.62
CA PRO A 432 -5.24 -8.48 50.75
C PRO A 432 -5.13 -7.88 49.34
N ASP A 433 -6.19 -8.09 48.55
CA ASP A 433 -6.33 -7.68 47.14
C ASP A 433 -5.96 -6.21 46.86
N GLN A 434 -5.04 -6.03 45.90
CA GLN A 434 -4.91 -4.80 45.12
C GLN A 434 -4.78 -5.17 43.63
N GLU A 435 -5.65 -4.62 42.79
CA GLU A 435 -5.62 -4.80 41.34
C GLU A 435 -4.41 -4.10 40.69
N TYR A 436 -3.23 -4.72 40.78
CA TYR A 436 -2.11 -4.38 39.91
C TYR A 436 -2.39 -4.87 38.48
N ILE A 437 -3.17 -4.08 37.73
CA ILE A 437 -3.28 -4.23 36.28
C ILE A 437 -1.93 -3.87 35.67
N GLN A 438 -1.05 -4.87 35.59
CA GLN A 438 0.26 -4.76 34.97
C GLN A 438 0.10 -4.65 33.44
N THR A 439 -0.22 -3.45 32.95
CA THR A 439 -0.15 -3.13 31.53
C THR A 439 1.31 -3.19 31.09
N SER A 440 1.70 -4.34 30.53
CA SER A 440 2.96 -4.48 29.82
C SER A 440 2.93 -3.57 28.58
N ASN A 441 3.56 -2.40 28.69
CA ASN A 441 3.89 -1.56 27.54
C ASN A 441 4.93 -2.29 26.68
N TYR A 442 4.46 -3.22 25.84
CA TYR A 442 5.19 -3.63 24.66
C TYR A 442 4.90 -2.62 23.56
N GLU A 443 5.65 -1.52 23.60
CA GLU A 443 5.70 -0.57 22.51
C GLU A 443 6.18 -1.29 21.26
N ALA A 444 5.34 -1.36 20.23
CA ALA A 444 5.67 -1.99 18.96
C ALA A 444 6.56 -1.09 18.08
N TYR A 445 7.58 -0.48 18.68
CA TYR A 445 8.64 0.18 17.92
C TYR A 445 9.45 -0.88 17.17
N ALA A 446 9.56 -0.71 15.86
CA ALA A 446 10.37 -1.59 15.03
C ALA A 446 11.85 -1.39 15.38
N TYR A 447 12.48 -2.41 15.97
CA TYR A 447 13.93 -2.47 16.09
C TYR A 447 14.56 -2.63 14.70
N SER A 448 14.81 -1.50 14.04
CA SER A 448 15.74 -1.42 12.92
C SER A 448 17.08 -0.93 13.45
N THR A 449 17.91 -1.86 13.91
CA THR A 449 19.26 -1.56 14.38
C THR A 449 20.13 -1.24 13.17
N SER A 450 20.21 0.04 12.80
CA SER A 450 21.07 0.54 11.73
C SER A 450 22.54 0.41 12.12
N VAL A 451 23.15 -0.72 11.75
CA VAL A 451 24.56 -0.72 11.37
C VAL A 451 24.67 0.17 10.12
N GLU A 452 25.71 0.99 10.02
CA GLU A 452 26.01 1.79 8.82
C GLU A 452 26.53 0.91 7.67
N GLU A 453 25.69 -0.01 7.20
CA GLU A 453 25.80 -0.53 5.84
C GLU A 453 25.16 0.49 4.88
N PRO A 454 25.78 0.78 3.71
CA PRO A 454 25.24 1.74 2.77
C PRO A 454 23.85 1.29 2.29
N MET A 455 22.85 2.16 2.41
CA MET A 455 21.43 1.79 2.25
C MET A 455 21.20 1.01 0.95
N PRO A 456 20.55 -0.18 1.02
CA PRO A 456 20.22 -0.94 -0.18
C PRO A 456 19.38 -0.10 -1.15
N LYS A 457 19.93 0.17 -2.33
CA LYS A 457 19.29 1.03 -3.32
C LYS A 457 17.92 0.49 -3.71
N GLY A 458 16.88 1.27 -3.40
CA GLY A 458 15.48 0.89 -3.62
C GLY A 458 15.21 0.48 -5.07
N PRO A 459 14.31 -0.49 -5.33
CA PRO A 459 14.15 -1.09 -6.65
C PRO A 459 13.62 -0.12 -7.72
N PHE A 460 13.20 1.09 -7.31
CA PHE A 460 12.71 2.17 -8.18
C PHE A 460 13.66 3.37 -8.26
N GLN A 461 14.89 3.30 -7.70
CA GLN A 461 15.88 4.37 -7.85
C GLN A 461 16.36 4.50 -9.32
N PRO A 462 16.36 5.71 -9.92
CA PRO A 462 16.87 5.94 -11.27
C PRO A 462 18.32 5.46 -11.46
N GLY A 463 18.52 4.53 -12.39
CA GLY A 463 19.83 3.89 -12.62
C GLY A 463 20.15 2.69 -11.72
N GLY A 464 19.25 2.31 -10.81
CA GLY A 464 19.30 1.03 -10.11
C GLY A 464 19.06 -0.15 -11.08
N ALA A 465 19.61 -1.33 -10.75
CA ALA A 465 19.62 -2.49 -11.66
C ALA A 465 18.22 -3.02 -12.05
N THR A 466 17.19 -2.68 -11.29
CA THR A 466 15.77 -3.01 -11.55
C THR A 466 14.97 -1.87 -12.18
N PHE A 467 15.52 -0.64 -12.27
CA PHE A 467 14.78 0.53 -12.74
C PHE A 467 14.25 0.34 -14.18
N ASP A 468 15.12 -0.05 -15.10
CA ASP A 468 14.76 -0.22 -16.51
C ASP A 468 13.81 -1.43 -16.74
N VAL A 469 13.71 -2.33 -15.75
CA VAL A 469 12.74 -3.46 -15.74
C VAL A 469 11.36 -2.96 -15.28
N ASN A 470 11.33 -2.09 -14.27
CA ASN A 470 10.11 -1.50 -13.71
C ASN A 470 9.54 -0.37 -14.59
N PHE A 471 10.39 0.33 -15.34
CA PHE A 471 10.00 1.44 -16.22
C PHE A 471 10.52 1.31 -17.67
N PRO A 472 10.14 0.27 -18.44
CA PRO A 472 10.63 0.08 -19.81
C PRO A 472 10.34 1.26 -20.76
N ALA A 473 9.24 2.00 -20.51
CA ALA A 473 8.87 3.19 -21.27
C ALA A 473 9.77 4.41 -21.00
N LEU A 474 10.51 4.44 -19.88
CA LEU A 474 11.45 5.51 -19.52
C LEU A 474 12.91 5.18 -19.92
N SER A 475 13.14 4.01 -20.52
CA SER A 475 14.45 3.51 -20.95
C SER A 475 14.91 4.12 -22.29
N GLY A 476 14.91 5.46 -22.37
CA GLY A 476 15.22 6.22 -23.58
C GLY A 476 16.69 6.14 -24.02
N SER A 477 16.95 5.44 -25.12
CA SER A 477 18.14 5.58 -25.99
C SER A 477 19.53 5.58 -25.33
N SER A 478 19.90 4.48 -24.66
CA SER A 478 21.32 4.09 -24.52
C SER A 478 21.92 3.53 -25.83
N ALA A 479 21.48 4.08 -26.97
CA ALA A 479 21.82 3.65 -28.33
C ALA A 479 23.10 4.35 -28.84
N ASN A 480 24.11 4.49 -27.98
CA ASN A 480 25.34 5.22 -28.30
C ASN A 480 26.63 4.57 -27.74
N ARG A 481 26.67 3.23 -27.71
CA ARG A 481 27.96 2.52 -27.80
C ARG A 481 28.38 2.50 -29.27
N GLY A 482 29.41 3.29 -29.60
CA GLY A 482 29.94 3.38 -30.97
C GLY A 482 30.47 2.04 -31.49
N PRO A 483 30.65 1.91 -32.82
CA PRO A 483 31.02 0.66 -33.46
C PRO A 483 32.42 0.19 -33.02
N GLY A 484 32.49 -1.01 -32.43
CA GLY A 484 33.76 -1.68 -32.18
C GLY A 484 34.46 -2.05 -33.50
N PRO A 485 35.79 -1.90 -33.62
CA PRO A 485 36.51 -2.17 -34.86
C PRO A 485 36.50 -3.66 -35.23
N ALA A 486 36.27 -3.94 -36.52
CA ALA A 486 36.28 -5.29 -37.09
C ALA A 486 37.72 -5.83 -37.32
N PRO A 487 37.92 -7.16 -37.47
CA PRO A 487 39.21 -7.79 -37.13
C PRO A 487 40.08 -8.25 -38.32
N GLY A 488 41.37 -8.49 -38.04
CA GLY A 488 42.28 -9.37 -38.79
C GLY A 488 43.76 -8.94 -38.78
N PRO A 489 44.72 -9.77 -39.26
CA PRO A 489 44.65 -11.23 -39.42
C PRO A 489 45.96 -12.03 -39.08
N GLY A 490 45.83 -13.16 -38.35
CA GLY A 490 46.88 -14.21 -38.21
C GLY A 490 48.11 -13.83 -37.34
N LEU A 491 49.07 -14.70 -36.95
CA LEU A 491 49.31 -16.17 -36.97
C LEU A 491 50.28 -16.49 -35.76
N ILE A 492 50.51 -17.69 -35.21
CA ILE A 492 50.06 -19.07 -35.49
C ILE A 492 50.10 -19.98 -34.22
N GLU A 493 49.45 -21.15 -34.35
CA GLU A 493 49.58 -22.51 -33.75
C GLU A 493 50.84 -23.01 -32.96
N PRO A 494 50.83 -24.22 -32.30
CA PRO A 494 49.85 -25.33 -32.42
C PRO A 494 49.26 -25.96 -31.11
N PRO A 495 48.14 -26.74 -31.20
CA PRO A 495 47.51 -27.44 -30.08
C PRO A 495 47.55 -28.99 -30.13
N THR A 496 47.11 -29.66 -29.05
CA THR A 496 46.89 -31.13 -28.91
C THR A 496 46.12 -31.42 -27.60
N LYS A 497 45.11 -32.30 -27.49
CA LYS A 497 44.32 -33.07 -28.49
C LYS A 497 42.97 -33.59 -27.89
N GLU A 498 42.04 -33.97 -28.79
CA GLU A 498 41.14 -35.17 -28.85
C GLU A 498 40.81 -36.02 -27.58
N LYS A 499 39.63 -36.67 -27.41
CA LYS A 499 38.51 -37.00 -28.34
C LYS A 499 37.19 -37.38 -27.63
N LEU A 500 36.06 -37.35 -28.36
CA LEU A 500 34.78 -38.05 -28.08
C LEU A 500 34.50 -39.11 -29.18
N PRO A 501 33.57 -40.08 -28.99
CA PRO A 501 32.43 -40.18 -29.94
C PRO A 501 31.09 -40.83 -29.44
N ILE A 502 29.97 -40.17 -29.77
CA ILE A 502 28.81 -40.62 -30.60
C ILE A 502 28.07 -41.98 -30.34
N THR A 503 26.72 -41.92 -30.39
CA THR A 503 25.64 -42.95 -30.29
C THR A 503 25.06 -43.39 -31.67
N PRO A 504 23.94 -44.17 -31.81
CA PRO A 504 23.34 -45.32 -31.09
C PRO A 504 23.15 -46.57 -32.02
N PRO A 505 22.39 -47.65 -31.69
CA PRO A 505 20.92 -47.71 -32.00
C PRO A 505 20.04 -48.64 -31.09
N GLN A 506 18.74 -48.72 -31.41
CA GLN A 506 17.69 -49.66 -30.90
C GLN A 506 17.42 -50.80 -31.93
N PRO A 507 16.46 -51.79 -31.83
CA PRO A 507 15.34 -52.00 -30.87
C PRO A 507 15.04 -53.47 -30.40
N GLN A 508 13.92 -53.64 -29.66
CA GLN A 508 12.93 -54.79 -29.69
C GLN A 508 13.12 -56.16 -28.95
N ARG A 509 12.20 -56.38 -27.98
CA ARG A 509 11.21 -57.49 -27.82
C ARG A 509 11.53 -58.92 -27.27
N THR A 510 10.63 -59.33 -26.35
CA THR A 510 9.99 -60.66 -26.11
C THR A 510 10.71 -61.88 -25.48
N GLN A 511 10.07 -62.39 -24.39
CA GLN A 511 9.83 -63.82 -24.06
C GLN A 511 11.05 -64.71 -23.67
N GLN A 512 10.93 -65.83 -22.93
CA GLN A 512 9.85 -66.54 -22.22
C GLN A 512 10.46 -67.42 -21.08
N GLN A 513 9.62 -68.01 -20.20
CA GLN A 513 9.69 -69.31 -19.44
C GLN A 513 11.06 -70.05 -19.20
N ARG A 514 11.28 -70.89 -18.17
CA ARG A 514 10.38 -71.86 -17.51
C ARG A 514 10.92 -72.45 -16.18
N HIS A 515 10.07 -73.21 -15.48
CA HIS A 515 10.24 -73.82 -14.14
C HIS A 515 11.32 -74.93 -13.99
N GLN A 516 11.73 -75.15 -12.73
CA GLN A 516 11.51 -76.38 -11.91
C GLN A 516 11.31 -75.91 -10.43
N ARG A 517 10.38 -76.42 -9.58
CA ARG A 517 10.08 -77.78 -9.05
C ARG A 517 11.21 -78.35 -8.17
N GLN A 518 10.97 -79.00 -7.01
CA GLN A 518 9.72 -79.61 -6.49
C GLN A 518 9.65 -79.75 -4.93
N LYS A 519 8.45 -80.12 -4.44
CA LYS A 519 8.00 -80.64 -3.09
C LYS A 519 9.04 -81.46 -2.27
N SER A 520 8.96 -81.70 -0.95
CA SER A 520 7.84 -81.82 0.05
C SER A 520 8.39 -81.56 1.50
N ARG A 521 7.77 -81.80 2.68
CA ARG A 521 6.52 -82.45 3.19
C ARG A 521 5.98 -81.64 4.42
N ALA A 522 4.82 -82.03 4.98
CA ALA A 522 4.17 -81.54 6.20
C ALA A 522 4.34 -82.44 7.47
N GLU A 523 3.74 -81.95 8.57
CA GLU A 523 3.24 -82.63 9.82
C GLU A 523 4.06 -82.55 11.15
N HIS A 524 3.43 -81.84 12.11
CA HIS A 524 3.39 -81.96 13.59
C HIS A 524 4.58 -82.46 14.44
N VAL A 525 4.89 -81.69 15.51
CA VAL A 525 4.52 -82.02 16.91
C VAL A 525 4.63 -80.77 17.82
N ASN A 526 3.93 -80.76 18.97
CA ASN A 526 3.71 -79.60 19.84
C ASN A 526 4.92 -79.20 20.70
N ARG A 527 5.04 -77.90 21.03
CA ARG A 527 5.28 -77.45 22.42
C ARG A 527 4.74 -76.03 22.70
N THR A 528 4.61 -75.69 23.98
CA THR A 528 3.83 -74.58 24.55
C THR A 528 4.58 -73.24 24.70
N GLU A 529 3.80 -72.18 24.98
CA GLU A 529 4.17 -70.99 25.79
C GLU A 529 5.34 -70.11 25.31
N LYS A 530 5.12 -68.86 24.86
CA LYS A 530 4.57 -67.78 25.69
C LYS A 530 4.03 -66.60 24.85
N CYS A 531 3.15 -65.82 25.46
CA CYS A 531 2.75 -64.51 24.96
C CYS A 531 3.66 -63.42 25.56
N THR A 532 4.26 -62.58 24.72
CA THR A 532 4.91 -61.32 25.14
C THR A 532 4.51 -60.21 24.17
N SER A 533 3.78 -59.23 24.72
CA SER A 533 3.33 -58.00 24.07
C SER A 533 4.42 -57.31 23.23
N ILE A 534 4.10 -56.97 21.97
CA ILE A 534 4.80 -55.91 21.24
C ILE A 534 4.07 -54.59 21.56
N GLN A 535 4.31 -54.06 22.76
CA GLN A 535 3.93 -52.70 23.11
C GLN A 535 5.01 -51.75 22.60
N GLY A 536 4.71 -51.08 21.50
CA GLY A 536 5.67 -50.24 20.77
C GLY A 536 5.04 -49.43 19.65
N GLN A 537 3.74 -49.09 19.76
CA GLN A 537 3.16 -48.07 18.90
C GLN A 537 3.65 -46.70 19.36
N GLU A 538 4.67 -46.18 18.70
CA GLU A 538 4.90 -44.74 18.71
C GLU A 538 3.60 -44.05 18.24
N LYS A 539 3.03 -43.16 19.06
CA LYS A 539 2.02 -42.20 18.56
C LYS A 539 2.61 -41.56 17.29
N PRO A 540 1.87 -41.43 16.17
CA PRO A 540 2.39 -40.81 14.96
C PRO A 540 2.70 -39.33 15.23
N ARG A 541 3.95 -39.03 15.63
CA ARG A 541 4.42 -37.69 15.98
C ARG A 541 4.06 -36.73 14.85
N ASN A 542 3.20 -35.77 15.19
CA ASN A 542 2.46 -34.94 14.25
C ASN A 542 3.36 -34.40 13.12
N LEU A 543 3.01 -34.70 11.87
CA LEU A 543 3.83 -34.45 10.69
C LEU A 543 4.21 -32.97 10.52
N PHE A 544 3.36 -32.05 10.99
CA PHE A 544 3.63 -30.62 10.96
C PHE A 544 4.87 -30.23 11.80
N HIS A 545 5.20 -30.96 12.87
CA HIS A 545 6.44 -30.75 13.63
C HIS A 545 7.72 -31.18 12.89
N ARG A 546 7.61 -31.86 11.74
CA ARG A 546 8.75 -32.24 10.89
C ARG A 546 8.95 -31.29 9.70
N LEU A 547 8.04 -30.34 9.49
CA LEU A 547 8.12 -29.35 8.41
C LEU A 547 8.81 -28.07 8.91
N PRO A 548 9.59 -27.36 8.07
CA PRO A 548 10.10 -26.04 8.40
C PRO A 548 8.96 -25.05 8.73
N LEU A 549 9.19 -24.14 9.68
CA LEU A 549 8.17 -23.19 10.15
C LEU A 549 7.52 -22.40 9.00
N HIS A 550 8.29 -21.94 8.01
CA HIS A 550 7.75 -21.20 6.86
C HIS A 550 6.78 -22.07 6.01
N VAL A 551 7.01 -23.38 5.89
CA VAL A 551 6.10 -24.31 5.19
C VAL A 551 4.82 -24.48 5.99
N ASN A 552 4.92 -24.62 7.31
CA ASN A 552 3.74 -24.65 8.19
C ASN A 552 2.92 -23.36 8.09
N TYR A 553 3.57 -22.18 8.09
CA TYR A 553 2.88 -20.90 7.94
C TYR A 553 2.13 -20.82 6.61
N GLN A 554 2.74 -21.23 5.49
CA GLN A 554 2.08 -21.26 4.18
C GLN A 554 0.88 -22.23 4.15
N ILE A 555 0.99 -23.42 4.73
CA ILE A 555 -0.11 -24.40 4.78
C ILE A 555 -1.25 -23.89 5.65
N ILE A 556 -0.95 -23.36 6.85
CA ILE A 556 -1.94 -22.79 7.77
C ILE A 556 -2.64 -21.60 7.13
N ALA A 557 -1.89 -20.65 6.55
CA ALA A 557 -2.45 -19.47 5.91
C ALA A 557 -3.35 -19.86 4.72
N ARG A 558 -2.93 -20.81 3.88
CA ARG A 558 -3.76 -21.32 2.77
C ARG A 558 -5.02 -22.03 3.29
N ARG A 559 -4.93 -22.80 4.38
CA ARG A 559 -6.08 -23.51 4.97
C ARG A 559 -7.09 -22.58 5.64
N ALA A 560 -6.61 -21.50 6.26
CA ALA A 560 -7.41 -20.46 6.93
C ALA A 560 -8.04 -19.43 5.97
N GLY A 561 -7.55 -19.36 4.72
CA GLY A 561 -7.94 -18.31 3.76
C GLY A 561 -7.18 -16.99 3.94
N ALA A 562 -6.07 -16.99 4.69
CA ALA A 562 -5.31 -15.80 5.06
C ALA A 562 -4.30 -15.32 4.00
N VAL A 563 -4.04 -16.11 2.95
CA VAL A 563 -3.06 -15.80 1.90
C VAL A 563 -3.42 -14.49 1.20
N GLY A 564 -2.50 -13.53 1.19
CA GLY A 564 -2.73 -12.20 0.62
C GLY A 564 -3.61 -11.26 1.46
N ILE A 565 -4.20 -11.75 2.56
CA ILE A 565 -4.88 -10.92 3.58
C ILE A 565 -3.85 -10.54 4.65
N LEU A 566 -3.30 -11.52 5.37
CA LEU A 566 -2.33 -11.28 6.45
C LEU A 566 -0.90 -11.19 5.90
N SER A 567 -0.12 -10.22 6.37
CA SER A 567 1.32 -10.11 6.04
C SER A 567 2.13 -11.28 6.62
N PRO A 568 3.35 -11.59 6.12
CA PRO A 568 4.19 -12.64 6.69
C PRO A 568 4.46 -12.44 8.20
N ALA A 569 4.72 -11.19 8.62
CA ALA A 569 4.92 -10.85 10.03
C ALA A 569 3.64 -11.04 10.88
N GLN A 570 2.46 -10.75 10.33
CA GLN A 570 1.18 -11.04 11.00
C GLN A 570 0.95 -12.56 11.10
N GLN A 571 1.19 -13.31 10.02
CA GLN A 571 1.08 -14.77 10.00
C GLN A 571 1.99 -15.43 11.05
N GLU A 572 3.23 -14.95 11.18
CA GLU A 572 4.18 -15.43 12.19
C GLU A 572 3.70 -15.14 13.62
N ARG A 573 3.25 -13.90 13.92
CA ARG A 573 2.70 -13.55 15.24
C ARG A 573 1.50 -14.42 15.61
N LEU A 574 0.55 -14.59 14.67
CA LEU A 574 -0.64 -15.41 14.87
C LEU A 574 -0.32 -16.87 15.15
N VAL A 575 0.67 -17.45 14.47
CA VAL A 575 1.08 -18.84 14.72
C VAL A 575 1.84 -18.97 16.04
N LYS A 576 2.74 -18.04 16.38
CA LYS A 576 3.42 -18.04 17.69
C LYS A 576 2.41 -18.02 18.85
N TYR A 577 1.48 -17.06 18.81
CA TYR A 577 0.38 -16.91 19.77
C TYR A 577 -0.55 -18.13 19.84
N ALA A 578 -0.84 -18.75 18.69
CA ALA A 578 -1.62 -19.97 18.63
C ALA A 578 -0.93 -21.16 19.33
N THR A 579 0.40 -21.23 19.29
CA THR A 579 1.19 -22.34 19.86
C THR A 579 1.68 -22.12 21.30
N ASP A 580 1.39 -20.97 21.91
CA ASP A 580 1.82 -20.63 23.26
C ASP A 580 0.73 -20.93 24.31
N TRP A 581 1.09 -21.71 25.34
CA TRP A 581 0.20 -22.03 26.46
C TRP A 581 -0.11 -20.82 27.33
N ASN A 582 0.80 -19.83 27.44
CA ASN A 582 0.57 -18.62 28.24
C ASN A 582 -0.55 -17.75 27.66
N SER A 583 -0.57 -17.62 26.34
CA SER A 583 -1.63 -16.97 25.56
C SER A 583 -2.98 -17.64 25.83
N ILE A 584 -3.04 -18.97 25.85
CA ILE A 584 -4.27 -19.72 26.19
C ILE A 584 -4.66 -19.52 27.67
N ALA A 585 -3.71 -19.53 28.60
CA ALA A 585 -3.98 -19.21 30.00
C ALA A 585 -4.50 -17.77 30.18
N ALA A 586 -4.09 -16.83 29.32
CA ALA A 586 -4.56 -15.44 29.31
C ALA A 586 -5.93 -15.26 28.61
N GLU A 587 -6.28 -16.13 27.67
CA GLU A 587 -7.64 -16.27 27.10
C GLU A 587 -8.61 -16.88 28.12
N MET A 588 -8.23 -17.98 28.79
CA MET A 588 -9.04 -18.61 29.83
C MET A 588 -9.36 -17.64 30.98
N ARG A 589 -8.38 -16.83 31.40
CA ARG A 589 -8.57 -15.72 32.36
C ARG A 589 -9.49 -14.60 31.86
N ALA A 590 -9.84 -14.56 30.57
CA ALA A 590 -10.79 -13.62 29.98
C ALA A 590 -12.17 -14.23 29.71
N GLN A 591 -12.40 -15.52 29.97
CA GLN A 591 -13.64 -16.23 29.61
C GLN A 591 -14.91 -15.65 30.25
N GLY A 592 -14.78 -14.91 31.36
CA GLY A 592 -15.88 -14.19 32.01
C GLY A 592 -16.25 -12.82 31.41
N ALA A 593 -15.51 -12.32 30.41
CA ALA A 593 -15.83 -11.08 29.70
C ALA A 593 -16.81 -11.33 28.54
N GLU A 594 -17.43 -10.28 28.00
CA GLU A 594 -18.29 -10.40 26.82
C GLU A 594 -17.48 -10.80 25.56
N GLU A 595 -18.10 -11.55 24.64
CA GLU A 595 -17.42 -12.14 23.46
C GLU A 595 -16.58 -11.12 22.66
N HIS A 596 -17.14 -9.95 22.37
CA HIS A 596 -16.43 -8.89 21.63
C HIS A 596 -15.21 -8.34 22.39
N GLN A 597 -15.20 -8.41 23.73
CA GLN A 597 -14.06 -8.03 24.57
C GLN A 597 -12.98 -9.14 24.59
N GLN A 598 -13.39 -10.41 24.57
CA GLN A 598 -12.47 -11.55 24.42
C GLN A 598 -11.78 -11.51 23.05
N ILE A 599 -12.55 -11.32 21.98
CA ILE A 599 -12.06 -11.16 20.61
C ILE A 599 -11.15 -9.93 20.49
N TRP A 600 -11.53 -8.80 21.12
CA TRP A 600 -10.65 -7.62 21.18
C TRP A 600 -9.29 -7.99 21.77
N LYS A 601 -9.26 -8.58 22.97
CA LYS A 601 -8.02 -8.94 23.69
C LYS A 601 -7.10 -9.82 22.84
N ILE A 602 -7.66 -10.79 22.11
CA ILE A 602 -6.92 -11.64 21.17
C ILE A 602 -6.33 -10.80 20.03
N LEU A 603 -7.16 -10.08 19.27
CA LEU A 603 -6.74 -9.32 18.07
C LEU A 603 -5.77 -8.16 18.38
N ASP A 604 -5.88 -7.57 19.57
CA ASP A 604 -4.98 -6.53 20.08
C ASP A 604 -3.58 -7.13 20.36
N SER A 605 -3.54 -8.26 21.06
CA SER A 605 -2.28 -8.93 21.46
C SER A 605 -1.42 -9.45 20.29
N VAL A 606 -2.05 -9.80 19.16
CA VAL A 606 -1.35 -10.21 17.92
C VAL A 606 -1.14 -9.05 16.92
N ASN A 607 -1.64 -7.85 17.24
CA ASN A 607 -1.71 -6.68 16.37
C ASN A 607 -2.24 -7.01 14.95
N CYS A 608 -3.53 -7.39 14.90
CA CYS A 608 -4.27 -7.72 13.68
C CYS A 608 -5.59 -6.92 13.54
N PHE A 609 -5.68 -5.72 14.12
CA PHE A 609 -6.77 -4.78 13.85
C PHE A 609 -6.59 -3.97 12.55
N ILE A 610 -5.33 -3.75 12.16
CA ILE A 610 -4.93 -3.00 10.96
C ILE A 610 -3.89 -3.81 10.17
N TYR A 611 -3.74 -3.52 8.88
CA TYR A 611 -2.68 -4.12 8.06
C TYR A 611 -1.31 -3.59 8.51
N SER A 612 -0.29 -4.45 8.54
CA SER A 612 1.10 -4.00 8.58
C SER A 612 1.59 -3.69 7.18
N SER A 613 2.56 -2.78 7.06
CA SER A 613 3.39 -2.70 5.88
C SER A 613 4.06 -4.05 5.59
N SER A 614 4.40 -4.25 4.31
CA SER A 614 5.31 -5.29 3.86
C SER A 614 6.75 -4.80 3.97
N SER A 615 7.41 -5.21 5.06
CA SER A 615 8.87 -5.28 5.20
C SER A 615 9.40 -6.57 4.56
#